data_AF-R2SYE3-F1
#
_entry.id   AF-R2SYE3-F1
#
_cell.length_a   1.000
_cell.length_b   1.000
_cell.length_c   1.000
_cell.angle_alpha   90.00
_cell.angle_beta   90.00
_cell.angle_gamma   90.00
#
_symmetry.space_group_name_H-M   'P 1'
#
loop_
_entity.id
_entity.type
_entity.pdbx_description
1 polymer ?
#
loop_
_entity_poly.entity_id
_entity_poly.type
_entity_poly.pdbx_seq_one_letter_code
_entity_poly.pdbx_strand_id
1 'polypeptide(L)' 'MTKKTIMLVCSAGMSTSLLVTKMQKAAEDRGMEADIFAVSASDADNNLE' A
#
# COMPACT_ATOMS: atom_id res chain seq x y z
N MET A 1 12.57 -7.57 13.15
CA MET A 1 12.29 -6.30 12.45
C MET A 1 10.78 -6.12 12.44
N THR A 2 10.28 -4.89 12.56
CA THR A 2 8.83 -4.65 12.64
C THR A 2 8.28 -4.55 11.22
N LYS A 3 7.46 -5.52 10.79
CA LYS A 3 6.74 -5.46 9.52
C LYS A 3 5.85 -4.21 9.52
N LYS A 4 6.04 -3.32 8.54
CA LYS A 4 5.23 -2.10 8.39
C LYS A 4 4.09 -2.33 7.42
N THR A 5 2.88 -1.87 7.74
CA THR A 5 1.75 -1.91 6.80
C THR A 5 1.44 -0.51 6.28
N ILE A 6 1.32 -0.37 4.97
CA ILE A 6 1.06 0.90 4.29
C ILE A 6 -0.14 0.71 3.35
N MET A 7 -1.29 1.23 3.76
CA MET A 7 -2.50 1.26 2.94
C MET A 7 -2.62 2.59 2.22
N LEU A 8 -2.73 2.56 0.90
CA LEU A 8 -3.02 3.72 0.07
C LEU A 8 -4.53 3.78 -0.22
N VAL A 9 -5.11 4.96 -0.11
CA VAL A 9 -6.55 5.17 -0.35
C VAL A 9 -6.72 6.14 -1.51
N CYS A 10 -7.45 5.73 -2.56
CA CYS A 10 -7.72 6.55 -3.73
C CYS A 10 -9.20 6.52 -4.12
N SER A 11 -9.74 7.64 -4.58
CA SER A 11 -11.16 7.76 -4.96
C SER A 11 -11.51 7.05 -6.28
N ALA A 12 -10.54 6.83 -7.18
CA ALA A 12 -10.78 6.36 -8.56
C ALA A 12 -10.22 4.95 -8.88
N GLY A 13 -9.71 4.22 -7.90
CA GLY A 13 -9.39 2.78 -7.99
C GLY A 13 -8.22 2.34 -8.90
N MET A 14 -7.85 3.10 -9.95
CA MET A 14 -6.89 2.64 -10.97
C MET A 14 -5.51 3.34 -10.95
N SER A 15 -5.40 4.58 -10.47
CA SER A 15 -4.14 5.33 -10.51
C SER A 15 -3.11 4.91 -9.45
N THR A 16 -3.53 4.14 -8.44
CA THR A 16 -2.68 3.74 -7.32
C THR A 16 -1.88 2.46 -7.57
N SER A 17 -2.26 1.61 -8.55
CA SER A 17 -1.55 0.34 -8.80
C SER A 17 -0.08 0.54 -9.18
N LEU A 18 0.21 1.51 -10.05
CA LEU A 18 1.60 1.81 -10.46
C LEU A 18 2.44 2.34 -9.30
N LEU A 19 1.84 3.14 -8.41
CA LEU A 19 2.52 3.67 -7.23
C LEU A 19 2.83 2.55 -6.23
N VAL A 20 1.87 1.67 -5.95
CA VAL A 20 2.06 0.51 -5.08
C VAL A 20 3.22 -0.36 -5.57
N THR A 21 3.26 -0.71 -6.85
CA THR A 21 4.35 -1.52 -7.43
C THR A 21 5.73 -0.85 -7.24
N LYS A 22 5.82 0.47 -7.47
CA LYS A 22 7.08 1.21 -7.27
C LYS A 22 7.48 1.26 -5.79
N MET A 23 6.52 1.39 -4.88
CA MET A 23 6.77 1.41 -3.45
C MET A 23 7.23 0.05 -2.92
N GLN A 24 6.62 -1.05 -3.38
CA GLN A 24 7.04 -2.42 -3.05
C GLN A 24 8.49 -2.65 -3.45
N LYS A 25 8.85 -2.30 -4.70
CA LYS A 25 10.23 -2.39 -5.18
C LYS A 25 11.20 -1.54 -4.35
N ALA A 26 10.81 -0.31 -4.01
CA ALA A 26 11.65 0.56 -3.18
C ALA A 26 11.82 0.03 -1.74
N ALA A 27 10.84 -0.69 -1.20
CA ALA A 27 10.94 -1.35 0.10
C ALA A 27 11.92 -2.53 0.05
N GLU A 28 11.81 -3.36 -1.00
CA GLU A 28 12.75 -4.46 -1.28
C GLU A 28 14.19 -3.95 -1.42
N ASP A 29 14.42 -2.91 -2.24
CA ASP A 29 15.73 -2.30 -2.46
C ASP A 29 16.34 -1.73 -1.16
N ARG A 30 15.51 -1.38 -0.18
CA ARG A 30 15.92 -0.86 1.13
C ARG A 30 16.03 -1.94 2.21
N GLY A 31 15.76 -3.21 1.89
CA GLY A 31 15.67 -4.29 2.87
C GLY A 31 14.59 -4.03 3.93
N MET A 32 13.55 -3.27 3.57
CA MET A 32 12.44 -2.94 4.45
C MET A 32 11.32 -3.96 4.25
N GLU A 33 10.94 -4.63 5.34
CA GLU A 33 9.76 -5.49 5.36
C GLU A 33 8.50 -4.62 5.48
N ALA A 34 7.84 -4.37 4.34
CA ALA A 34 6.61 -3.59 4.27
C ALA A 34 5.53 -4.28 3.43
N ASP A 35 4.31 -4.27 3.94
CA ASP A 35 3.10 -4.71 3.26
C ASP A 35 2.39 -3.48 2.68
N ILE A 36 2.32 -3.38 1.36
CA ILE A 36 1.88 -2.17 0.66
C ILE A 36 0.77 -2.54 -0.30
N PHE A 37 -0.40 -1.97 -0.10
CA PHE A 37 -1.59 -2.22 -0.91
C PHE A 37 -2.44 -0.95 -1.05
N ALA A 38 -3.41 -0.99 -1.96
CA ALA A 38 -4.33 0.12 -2.19
C ALA A 38 -5.77 -0.36 -2.16
N VAL A 39 -6.65 0.47 -1.59
CA VAL A 39 -8.09 0.26 -1.52
C VAL A 39 -8.83 1.51 -1.97
N SER A 40 -10.13 1.37 -2.25
CA SER A 40 -10.98 2.53 -2.51
C SER A 40 -11.28 3.28 -1.21
N ALA A 41 -11.63 4.56 -1.31
CA ALA A 41 -12.04 5.34 -0.14
C ALA A 41 -13.22 4.73 0.62
N SER A 42 -14.15 4.08 -0.09
CA SER A 42 -15.30 3.39 0.52
C SER A 42 -14.93 2.11 1.26
N ASP A 43 -13.76 1.55 1.00
CA ASP A 43 -13.31 0.27 1.55
C ASP A 43 -12.16 0.43 2.57
N ALA A 44 -11.70 1.66 2.81
CA ALA A 44 -10.59 1.94 3.71
C ALA A 44 -10.87 1.48 5.14
N ASP A 45 -12.04 1.81 5.68
CA ASP A 45 -12.41 1.49 7.06
C ASP A 45 -12.50 -0.03 7.31
N ASN A 46 -12.85 -0.81 6.29
CA ASN A 46 -12.93 -2.28 6.38
C ASN A 46 -11.54 -2.94 6.54
N ASN A 47 -10.46 -2.20 6.32
CA ASN A 47 -9.09 -2.70 6.33
C ASN A 47 -8.27 -2.17 7.53
N LEU A 48 -8.91 -1.56 8.54
CA LEU A 48 -8.26 -0.95 9.72
C LEU A 48 -8.25 -1.85 10.98
N GLU A 49 -8.69 -3.10 10.89
CA GLU A 49 -8.72 -4.04 12.03
C GLU A 49 -7.34 -4.50 12.53
#